data_AF-A0A7C2G4I2-F1
#
_entry.id   AF-A0A7C2G4I2-F1
#
_cell.length_a   1.000
_cell.length_b   1.000
_cell.length_c   1.000
_cell.angle_alpha   90.00
_cell.angle_beta   90.00
_cell.angle_gamma   90.00
#
_symmetry.space_group_name_H-M   'P 1'
#
loop_
_entity.id
_entity.type
_entity.pdbx_description
1 polymer ?
#
loop_
_entity_poly.entity_id
_entity_poly.type
_entity_poly.pdbx_seq_one_letter_code
_entity_poly.pdbx_strand_id
1 'polypeptide(L)'
;MKVVNNYAIKVIATGFIVLVIVSVLLFWARKICQVGFYEKMVARKMVRIDIQPSGLLPELDDGPEVVVKSSIEAYIGGGVVDHSMGLLRNFTDLENGRGYEFCIIDRTPKKGACNLVLFDKDSRLFVFYDVIRSEKSWDRTAKLYAGPKGISETADNDLGRFCEPSDNLWSGHADSFMIFDKSLSCIYRINFTERTIAKSLQQSEIVQVGGFYGLDKNGDSLGPLSLRPPLREKTPLDKGKNLRSWRTIQDKDGNRIKLVSVIGDRWRTYSKEYTLILESDGAIRRLNNKTLEISGPIGFLPSAIDSGGPAKPRELFAYSVRPIVVNDEYLGTVAASLSREAMEIQVAVFDKDGAFFSKDGKRINWHGNRVDFDFAGGPLLLTINYLLENLQPSFFGLFSYCTGSAFEAVDGHNGLFILPNSHASRINRNEEGIFGPFFLAMIIISPSIILGVLLGLAVYKDATVTGFSKEDRRSWLLGTILFGLSAYITYRLTKPKETLVTCQNCGKMRRPDMDRCHRCGGKWQIPELTPPSWRVITAPNKEADDISKR
;
A
#
# COMPACT_ATOMS: atom_id res chain seq x y z
N MET A 1 20.39 -32.59 -37.96
CA MET A 1 19.28 -31.76 -37.44
C MET A 1 19.89 -30.52 -36.79
N LYS A 2 19.63 -29.33 -37.32
CA LYS A 2 20.01 -28.08 -36.65
C LYS A 2 19.13 -27.99 -35.40
N VAL A 3 19.72 -28.14 -34.22
CA VAL A 3 19.06 -27.80 -32.96
C VAL A 3 18.63 -26.35 -33.11
N VAL A 4 17.33 -26.11 -33.33
CA VAL A 4 16.78 -24.77 -33.37
C VAL A 4 17.08 -24.16 -32.01
N ASN A 5 17.88 -23.10 -32.03
CA ASN A 5 18.59 -22.57 -30.88
C ASN A 5 17.63 -22.26 -29.72
N ASN A 6 17.71 -23.02 -28.63
CA ASN A 6 17.09 -22.73 -27.32
C ASN A 6 17.61 -21.41 -26.69
N TYR A 7 18.39 -20.61 -27.43
CA TYR A 7 18.96 -19.36 -26.97
C TYR A 7 17.87 -18.35 -26.56
N ALA A 8 16.83 -18.18 -27.37
CA ALA A 8 15.74 -17.24 -27.04
C ALA A 8 15.02 -17.64 -25.75
N ILE A 9 14.69 -18.94 -25.59
CA ILE A 9 14.06 -19.48 -24.38
C ILE A 9 14.99 -19.25 -23.17
N LYS A 10 16.28 -19.55 -23.32
CA LYS A 10 17.28 -19.32 -22.26
C LYS A 10 17.37 -17.85 -21.87
N VAL A 11 17.35 -16.93 -22.85
CA VAL A 11 17.39 -15.49 -22.60
C VAL A 11 16.15 -15.03 -21.85
N ILE A 12 14.95 -15.45 -22.28
CA ILE A 12 13.69 -15.07 -21.63
C ILE A 12 13.63 -15.64 -20.21
N ALA A 13 13.95 -16.93 -20.02
CA ALA A 13 13.93 -17.56 -18.70
C ALA A 13 14.95 -16.92 -17.75
N THR A 14 16.18 -16.70 -18.22
CA THR A 14 17.21 -16.01 -17.43
C THR A 14 16.79 -14.58 -17.12
N GLY A 15 16.20 -13.89 -18.10
CA GLY A 15 15.73 -12.51 -17.95
C GLY A 15 14.63 -12.37 -16.92
N PHE A 16 13.65 -13.29 -16.93
CA PHE A 16 12.61 -13.33 -15.92
C PHE A 16 13.17 -13.58 -14.52
N ILE A 17 14.07 -14.57 -14.37
CA ILE A 17 14.68 -14.87 -13.06
C ILE A 17 15.49 -13.66 -12.55
N VAL A 18 16.31 -13.05 -13.41
CA VAL A 18 17.10 -11.85 -13.05
C VAL A 18 16.17 -10.69 -12.67
N LEU A 19 15.10 -10.47 -13.42
CA LEU A 19 14.11 -9.43 -13.13
C LEU A 19 13.47 -9.66 -11.75
N VAL A 20 13.02 -10.88 -11.45
CA VAL A 20 12.46 -11.24 -10.14
C VAL A 20 13.47 -10.97 -9.03
N ILE A 21 14.71 -11.46 -9.15
CA ILE A 21 15.74 -11.29 -8.13
C ILE A 21 16.05 -9.82 -7.89
N VAL A 22 16.28 -9.04 -8.95
CA VAL A 22 16.55 -7.60 -8.83
C VAL A 22 15.35 -6.87 -8.21
N SER A 23 14.13 -7.19 -8.64
CA SER A 23 12.93 -6.60 -8.06
C SER A 23 12.75 -6.93 -6.59
N VAL A 24 13.05 -8.16 -6.15
CA VAL A 24 13.00 -8.56 -4.73
C VAL A 24 14.04 -7.78 -3.92
N LEU A 25 15.27 -7.63 -4.42
CA LEU A 25 16.30 -6.84 -3.75
C LEU A 25 15.90 -5.36 -3.65
N LEU A 26 15.39 -4.77 -4.73
CA LEU A 26 14.91 -3.38 -4.74
C LEU A 26 13.67 -3.18 -3.86
N PHE A 27 12.78 -4.18 -3.78
CA PHE A 27 11.65 -4.18 -2.85
C PHE A 27 12.14 -4.09 -1.41
N TRP A 28 13.04 -4.98 -1.00
CA TRP A 28 13.57 -4.97 0.38
C TRP A 28 14.38 -3.72 0.68
N ALA A 29 15.20 -3.23 -0.26
CA ALA A 29 15.94 -1.98 -0.08
C ALA A 29 14.99 -0.79 0.19
N ARG A 30 13.92 -0.66 -0.61
CA ARG A 30 12.90 0.38 -0.40
C ARG A 30 12.15 0.18 0.92
N LYS A 31 11.81 -1.06 1.27
CA LYS A 31 11.17 -1.37 2.55
C LYS A 31 12.02 -0.96 3.73
N ILE A 32 13.32 -1.24 3.71
CA ILE A 32 14.25 -0.81 4.76
C ILE A 32 14.29 0.72 4.84
N CYS A 33 14.31 1.43 3.71
CA CYS A 33 14.21 2.89 3.70
C CYS A 33 12.89 3.40 4.30
N GLN A 34 11.75 2.77 3.95
CA GLN A 34 10.43 3.10 4.48
C GLN A 34 10.34 2.85 5.98
N VAL A 35 10.76 1.68 6.47
CA VAL A 35 10.78 1.35 7.91
C VAL A 35 11.70 2.32 8.65
N GLY A 36 12.91 2.56 8.16
CA GLY A 36 13.83 3.51 8.76
C GLY A 36 13.30 4.95 8.77
N PHE A 37 12.48 5.32 7.79
CA PHE A 37 11.78 6.61 7.75
C PHE A 37 10.65 6.65 8.78
N TYR A 38 9.74 5.66 8.79
CA TYR A 38 8.60 5.60 9.69
C TYR A 38 9.00 5.41 11.15
N GLU A 39 9.91 4.50 11.49
CA GLU A 39 10.39 4.32 12.86
C GLU A 39 10.95 5.64 13.41
N LYS A 40 11.78 6.33 12.62
CA LYS A 40 12.35 7.60 13.07
C LYS A 40 11.32 8.72 13.17
N MET A 41 10.34 8.77 12.26
CA MET A 41 9.23 9.72 12.33
C MET A 41 8.31 9.46 13.53
N VAL A 42 7.78 8.23 13.62
CA VAL A 42 6.78 7.83 14.61
C VAL A 42 7.39 7.82 16.01
N ALA A 43 8.57 7.23 16.20
CA ALA A 43 9.14 7.05 17.53
C ALA A 43 9.69 8.34 18.16
N ARG A 44 10.10 9.35 17.37
CA ARG A 44 10.80 10.53 17.92
C ARG A 44 9.98 11.81 17.96
N LYS A 45 9.00 12.00 17.07
CA LYS A 45 8.28 13.28 16.98
C LYS A 45 6.76 13.16 17.04
N MET A 46 6.17 11.95 17.09
CA MET A 46 4.72 11.68 17.11
C MET A 46 3.95 12.79 16.40
N VAL A 47 4.01 12.81 15.07
CA VAL A 47 3.43 13.93 14.31
C VAL A 47 1.94 13.96 14.56
N ARG A 48 1.54 14.99 15.31
CA ARG A 48 0.22 15.16 15.89
C ARG A 48 -0.39 16.43 15.32
N ILE A 49 -1.54 16.28 14.68
CA ILE A 49 -2.45 17.40 14.44
C ILE A 49 -3.17 17.66 15.75
N ASP A 50 -3.20 18.92 16.16
CA ASP A 50 -3.97 19.41 17.30
C ASP A 50 -4.80 20.63 16.84
N ILE A 51 -6.12 20.44 16.75
CA ILE A 51 -7.08 21.49 16.40
C ILE A 51 -7.71 21.97 17.69
N GLN A 52 -7.43 23.22 18.08
CA GLN A 52 -7.94 23.84 19.30
C GLN A 52 -8.36 25.29 18.98
N PRO A 53 -9.60 25.72 19.30
CA PRO A 53 -10.72 24.88 19.77
C PRO A 53 -11.15 23.85 18.73
N SER A 54 -11.87 22.79 19.13
CA SER A 54 -12.40 21.79 18.19
C SER A 54 -13.47 22.36 17.25
N GLY A 55 -14.17 23.42 17.67
CA GLY A 55 -15.29 24.02 16.95
C GLY A 55 -16.65 23.34 17.21
N LEU A 56 -16.66 22.11 17.74
CA LEU A 56 -17.89 21.35 17.99
C LEU A 56 -18.62 21.73 19.28
N LEU A 57 -17.96 22.46 20.17
CA LEU A 57 -18.45 22.79 21.51
C LEU A 57 -18.33 24.29 21.82
N PRO A 58 -18.80 25.21 20.95
CA PRO A 58 -18.52 26.64 21.10
C PRO A 58 -19.05 27.21 22.42
N GLU A 59 -20.28 26.85 22.81
CA GLU A 59 -20.88 27.30 24.07
C GLU A 59 -20.09 26.88 25.31
N LEU A 60 -19.46 25.70 25.25
CA LEU A 60 -18.65 25.18 26.36
C LEU A 60 -17.23 25.72 26.30
N ASP A 61 -16.66 25.87 25.12
CA ASP A 61 -15.29 26.35 24.90
C ASP A 61 -15.11 27.83 25.28
N ASP A 62 -16.18 28.62 25.22
CA ASP A 62 -16.18 30.03 25.57
C ASP A 62 -16.71 30.29 27.00
N GLY A 63 -16.93 29.23 27.79
CA GLY A 63 -17.30 29.32 29.21
C GLY A 63 -16.20 29.98 30.05
N PRO A 64 -16.54 30.88 30.99
CA PRO A 64 -15.55 31.64 31.79
C PRO A 64 -14.66 30.75 32.68
N GLU A 65 -15.08 29.53 32.99
CA GLU A 65 -14.34 28.55 33.77
C GLU A 65 -13.35 27.72 32.95
N VAL A 66 -13.36 27.82 31.62
CA VAL A 66 -12.54 26.99 30.73
C VAL A 66 -11.10 27.50 30.69
N VAL A 67 -10.18 26.63 31.12
CA VAL A 67 -8.73 26.87 31.07
C VAL A 67 -8.14 26.35 29.77
N VAL A 68 -8.63 25.21 29.31
CA VAL A 68 -8.16 24.55 28.07
C VAL A 68 -9.38 24.28 27.21
N LYS A 69 -9.47 24.95 26.06
CA LYS A 69 -10.53 24.69 25.08
C LYS A 69 -10.47 23.26 24.58
N SER A 70 -11.59 22.75 24.10
CA SER A 70 -11.69 21.45 23.44
C SER A 70 -10.65 21.31 22.34
N SER A 71 -10.15 20.10 22.12
CA SER A 71 -9.19 19.86 21.06
C SER A 71 -9.43 18.55 20.33
N ILE A 72 -9.09 18.51 19.05
CA ILE A 72 -9.11 17.29 18.25
C ILE A 72 -7.69 16.90 17.91
N GLU A 73 -7.38 15.63 18.11
CA GLU A 73 -6.05 15.10 17.94
C GLU A 73 -6.04 13.87 17.07
N ALA A 74 -5.11 13.88 16.13
CA ALA A 74 -4.79 12.73 15.30
C ALA A 74 -3.27 12.67 15.12
N TYR A 75 -2.71 11.47 15.03
CA TYR A 75 -1.29 11.31 14.78
C TYR A 75 -1.02 10.08 13.94
N ILE A 76 0.15 10.01 13.31
CA ILE A 76 0.57 8.82 12.57
C ILE A 76 1.03 7.75 13.58
N GLY A 77 0.35 6.62 13.60
CA GLY A 77 0.60 5.49 14.49
C GLY A 77 1.71 4.55 13.99
N GLY A 78 2.11 3.62 14.85
CA GLY A 78 3.14 2.62 14.51
C GLY A 78 2.71 1.59 13.46
N GLY A 79 1.39 1.39 13.29
CA GLY A 79 0.85 0.39 12.37
C GLY A 79 1.16 0.65 10.90
N VAL A 80 1.64 1.84 10.52
CA VAL A 80 2.05 2.12 9.13
C VAL A 80 3.06 1.09 8.63
N VAL A 81 4.04 0.74 9.47
CA VAL A 81 5.07 -0.25 9.12
C VAL A 81 4.43 -1.62 8.91
N ASP A 82 3.59 -2.07 9.84
CA ASP A 82 2.96 -3.39 9.81
C ASP A 82 2.04 -3.56 8.59
N HIS A 83 1.18 -2.57 8.35
CA HIS A 83 0.26 -2.56 7.21
C HIS A 83 0.99 -2.42 5.87
N SER A 84 2.12 -1.71 5.84
CA SER A 84 2.94 -1.58 4.63
C SER A 84 3.71 -2.85 4.27
N MET A 85 3.91 -3.79 5.21
CA MET A 85 4.67 -5.03 4.95
C MET A 85 3.80 -6.18 4.46
N GLY A 86 2.50 -6.20 4.78
CA GLY A 86 1.53 -7.23 4.36
C GLY A 86 1.77 -8.65 4.91
N LEU A 87 3.03 -9.02 5.17
CA LEU A 87 3.46 -10.33 5.66
C LEU A 87 2.94 -10.63 7.06
N LEU A 88 2.99 -9.65 7.98
CA LEU A 88 2.53 -9.85 9.37
C LEU A 88 1.03 -10.14 9.42
N ARG A 89 0.24 -9.50 8.56
CA ARG A 89 -1.20 -9.76 8.45
C ARG A 89 -1.47 -11.21 8.02
N ASN A 90 -0.71 -11.72 7.06
CA ASN A 90 -0.82 -13.12 6.62
C ASN A 90 -0.44 -14.13 7.73
N PHE A 91 0.43 -13.76 8.67
CA PHE A 91 0.76 -14.62 9.83
C PHE A 91 -0.32 -14.59 10.90
N THR A 92 -0.88 -13.41 11.21
CA THR A 92 -2.01 -13.31 12.15
C THR A 92 -3.26 -14.01 11.61
N ASP A 93 -3.50 -13.94 10.31
CA ASP A 93 -4.59 -14.67 9.64
C ASP A 93 -4.33 -16.19 9.62
N LEU A 94 -3.07 -16.60 9.71
CA LEU A 94 -2.67 -18.00 9.83
C LEU A 94 -2.99 -18.59 11.21
N GLU A 95 -2.69 -17.83 12.26
CA GLU A 95 -2.89 -18.23 13.65
C GLU A 95 -4.37 -18.28 14.04
N ASN A 96 -5.20 -17.39 13.49
CA ASN A 96 -6.64 -17.34 13.79
C ASN A 96 -7.49 -18.32 12.95
N GLY A 97 -6.85 -19.17 12.15
CA GLY A 97 -7.50 -20.16 11.30
C GLY A 97 -7.85 -19.59 9.92
N ARG A 98 -6.99 -19.88 8.95
CA ARG A 98 -7.22 -19.62 7.52
C ARG A 98 -8.56 -20.20 7.09
N GLY A 99 -9.53 -19.36 6.74
CA GLY A 99 -10.73 -19.81 6.03
C GLY A 99 -11.95 -18.93 6.19
N TYR A 100 -12.08 -18.20 7.30
CA TYR A 100 -13.25 -17.37 7.56
C TYR A 100 -13.01 -15.96 7.03
N GLU A 101 -13.82 -15.56 6.05
CA GLU A 101 -13.92 -14.17 5.61
C GLU A 101 -14.40 -13.30 6.80
N PHE A 102 -15.39 -13.79 7.54
CA PHE A 102 -15.98 -13.04 8.65
C PHE A 102 -15.95 -13.79 9.99
N CYS A 103 -15.56 -13.10 11.06
CA CYS A 103 -15.54 -13.63 12.43
C CYS A 103 -15.82 -12.55 13.47
N ILE A 104 -16.83 -12.75 14.33
CA ILE A 104 -17.08 -11.95 15.53
C ILE A 104 -16.90 -12.83 16.75
N ILE A 105 -16.09 -12.40 17.72
CA ILE A 105 -15.88 -13.10 18.98
C ILE A 105 -16.27 -12.18 20.13
N ASP A 106 -17.35 -12.51 20.84
CA ASP A 106 -17.72 -11.84 22.07
C ASP A 106 -17.39 -12.71 23.28
N ARG A 107 -16.58 -12.16 24.18
CA ARG A 107 -16.27 -12.82 25.45
C ARG A 107 -17.48 -12.74 26.36
N THR A 108 -17.98 -13.90 26.79
CA THR A 108 -19.04 -13.92 27.80
C THR A 108 -18.44 -13.69 29.19
N PRO A 109 -19.26 -13.28 30.19
CA PRO A 109 -18.80 -13.17 31.58
C PRO A 109 -18.32 -14.51 32.16
N LYS A 110 -18.76 -15.63 31.60
CA LYS A 110 -18.36 -16.97 32.04
C LYS A 110 -16.93 -17.25 31.55
N LYS A 111 -16.02 -17.51 32.49
CA LYS A 111 -14.61 -17.81 32.20
C LYS A 111 -14.50 -18.98 31.22
N GLY A 112 -13.94 -18.72 30.04
CA GLY A 112 -13.69 -19.73 29.00
C GLY A 112 -14.82 -19.92 27.97
N ALA A 113 -15.95 -19.22 28.09
CA ALA A 113 -17.02 -19.25 27.10
C ALA A 113 -17.03 -17.96 26.26
N CYS A 114 -17.17 -18.10 24.95
CA CYS A 114 -17.37 -16.98 24.02
C CYS A 114 -18.45 -17.32 23.00
N ASN A 115 -19.17 -16.28 22.58
CA ASN A 115 -20.06 -16.35 21.44
C ASN A 115 -19.23 -16.08 20.19
N LEU A 116 -19.44 -16.87 19.15
CA LEU A 116 -18.70 -16.78 17.91
C LEU A 116 -19.67 -16.74 16.75
N VAL A 117 -19.60 -15.71 15.91
CA VAL A 117 -20.31 -15.69 14.61
C VAL A 117 -19.30 -15.86 13.50
N LEU A 118 -19.55 -16.81 12.61
CA LEU A 118 -18.74 -17.03 11.40
C LEU A 118 -19.62 -16.94 10.16
N PHE A 119 -19.09 -16.39 9.07
CA PHE A 119 -19.69 -16.61 7.76
C PHE A 119 -19.17 -17.93 7.19
N ASP A 120 -20.09 -18.89 7.01
CA ASP A 120 -19.78 -20.16 6.36
C ASP A 120 -19.94 -20.01 4.85
N LYS A 121 -18.84 -20.15 4.11
CA LYS A 121 -18.79 -19.95 2.66
C LYS A 121 -19.57 -21.00 1.87
N ASP A 122 -19.59 -22.24 2.37
CA ASP A 122 -20.21 -23.36 1.66
C ASP A 122 -21.74 -23.24 1.74
N SER A 123 -22.25 -22.94 2.95
CA SER A 123 -23.67 -22.69 3.15
C SER A 123 -24.09 -21.26 2.83
N ARG A 124 -23.17 -20.30 2.69
CA ARG A 124 -23.42 -18.85 2.54
C ARG A 124 -24.38 -18.28 3.60
N LEU A 125 -24.20 -18.72 4.84
CA LEU A 125 -24.97 -18.31 6.02
C LEU A 125 -24.04 -17.79 7.11
N PHE A 126 -24.55 -16.90 7.97
CA PHE A 126 -23.89 -16.61 9.23
C PHE A 126 -24.28 -17.65 10.26
N VAL A 127 -23.30 -18.24 10.93
CA VAL A 127 -23.51 -19.30 11.91
C VAL A 127 -23.07 -18.80 13.27
N PHE A 128 -24.01 -18.80 14.23
CA PHE A 128 -23.77 -18.46 15.63
C PHE A 128 -23.41 -19.74 16.39
N TYR A 129 -22.23 -19.74 16.98
CA TYR A 129 -21.68 -20.83 17.78
C TYR A 129 -21.58 -20.42 19.24
N ASP A 130 -21.96 -21.36 20.11
CA ASP A 130 -21.45 -21.37 21.48
C ASP A 130 -20.09 -22.05 21.47
N VAL A 131 -19.07 -21.35 21.96
CA VAL A 131 -17.71 -21.86 22.01
C VAL A 131 -17.26 -22.02 23.45
N ILE A 132 -16.85 -23.24 23.79
CA ILE A 132 -16.21 -23.57 25.06
C ILE A 132 -14.74 -23.78 24.78
N ARG A 133 -13.89 -22.86 25.25
CA ARG A 133 -12.45 -22.96 25.10
C ARG A 133 -11.90 -23.94 26.14
N SER A 134 -11.42 -25.09 25.67
CA SER A 134 -10.60 -26.00 26.48
C SER A 134 -9.12 -25.63 26.34
N GLU A 135 -8.24 -26.21 27.17
CA GLU A 135 -6.79 -25.98 27.07
C GLU A 135 -6.18 -26.43 25.75
N LYS A 136 -6.81 -27.38 25.05
CA LYS A 136 -6.25 -28.03 23.84
C LYS A 136 -7.08 -27.86 22.58
N SER A 137 -8.33 -27.41 22.67
CA SER A 137 -9.23 -27.27 21.53
C SER A 137 -10.35 -26.26 21.76
N TRP A 138 -10.93 -25.78 20.66
CA TRP A 138 -12.15 -24.98 20.66
C TRP A 138 -13.30 -25.93 20.34
N ASP A 139 -14.10 -26.29 21.34
CA ASP A 139 -15.33 -27.02 21.07
C ASP A 139 -16.39 -26.01 20.64
N ARG A 140 -16.99 -26.25 19.47
CA ARG A 140 -17.92 -25.32 18.81
C ARG A 140 -19.22 -26.05 18.54
N THR A 141 -20.30 -25.58 19.14
CA THR A 141 -21.65 -26.09 18.85
C THR A 141 -22.42 -25.01 18.10
N ALA A 142 -22.75 -25.25 16.83
CA ALA A 142 -23.63 -24.36 16.07
C ALA A 142 -25.01 -24.33 16.74
N LYS A 143 -25.54 -23.13 16.97
CA LYS A 143 -26.86 -22.92 17.57
C LYS A 143 -27.87 -22.39 16.58
N LEU A 144 -27.45 -21.41 15.78
CA LEU A 144 -28.33 -20.71 14.86
C LEU A 144 -27.62 -20.41 13.54
N TYR A 145 -28.39 -20.43 12.47
CA TYR A 145 -28.02 -20.09 11.11
C TYR A 145 -28.86 -18.90 10.67
N ALA A 146 -28.22 -17.87 10.12
CA ALA A 146 -28.88 -16.67 9.60
C ALA A 146 -28.61 -16.53 8.10
N GLY A 147 -29.68 -16.41 7.32
CA GLY A 147 -29.67 -16.05 5.91
C GLY A 147 -30.51 -14.79 5.68
N PRO A 148 -30.47 -14.14 4.51
CA PRO A 148 -31.13 -12.86 4.26
C PRO A 148 -32.67 -12.85 4.50
N LYS A 149 -33.32 -14.02 4.61
CA LYS A 149 -34.77 -14.16 4.83
C LYS A 149 -35.15 -14.54 6.27
N GLY A 150 -34.21 -14.96 7.12
CA GLY A 150 -34.55 -15.37 8.49
C GLY A 150 -33.41 -16.07 9.25
N ILE A 151 -33.73 -16.55 10.46
CA ILE A 151 -32.83 -17.27 11.36
C ILE A 151 -33.48 -18.59 11.78
N SER A 152 -32.74 -19.71 11.72
CA SER A 152 -33.20 -21.05 12.13
C SER A 152 -32.10 -21.82 12.89
N GLU A 153 -32.47 -22.89 13.56
CA GLU A 153 -31.53 -23.83 14.20
C GLU A 153 -30.89 -24.79 13.19
N THR A 154 -31.44 -24.85 11.97
CA THR A 154 -30.99 -25.68 10.85
C THR A 154 -30.62 -24.83 9.63
N ALA A 155 -29.69 -25.30 8.80
CA ALA A 155 -29.18 -24.60 7.62
C ALA A 155 -30.13 -24.70 6.40
N ASP A 156 -31.42 -24.45 6.60
CA ASP A 156 -32.46 -24.69 5.59
C ASP A 156 -32.34 -23.75 4.39
N ASN A 157 -32.85 -24.19 3.24
CA ASN A 157 -32.84 -23.39 2.01
C ASN A 157 -33.75 -22.16 2.10
N ASP A 158 -34.78 -22.20 2.95
CA ASP A 158 -35.75 -21.11 3.12
C ASP A 158 -35.16 -19.84 3.74
N LEU A 159 -34.01 -19.96 4.44
CA LEU A 159 -33.25 -18.82 4.96
C LEU A 159 -32.73 -17.90 3.85
N GLY A 160 -32.70 -18.37 2.60
CA GLY A 160 -31.96 -17.72 1.52
C GLY A 160 -30.46 -17.80 1.74
N ARG A 161 -29.68 -17.15 0.88
CA ARG A 161 -28.21 -17.22 0.91
C ARG A 161 -27.65 -15.83 0.69
N PHE A 162 -26.68 -15.43 1.51
CA PHE A 162 -25.87 -14.25 1.19
C PHE A 162 -25.04 -14.56 -0.06
N CYS A 163 -24.63 -13.53 -0.79
CA CYS A 163 -23.87 -13.71 -2.02
C CYS A 163 -22.43 -13.30 -1.82
N GLU A 164 -22.22 -12.09 -1.31
CA GLU A 164 -20.89 -11.51 -1.11
C GLU A 164 -20.91 -10.56 0.10
N PRO A 165 -21.08 -11.08 1.33
CA PRO A 165 -20.89 -10.26 2.52
C PRO A 165 -19.42 -9.85 2.59
N SER A 166 -19.18 -8.60 2.97
CA SER A 166 -17.82 -8.07 2.99
C SER A 166 -17.33 -7.91 4.43
N ASP A 167 -16.12 -8.40 4.69
CA ASP A 167 -15.51 -8.47 6.01
C ASP A 167 -15.23 -7.09 6.63
N ASN A 168 -15.17 -6.06 5.80
CA ASN A 168 -15.00 -4.68 6.20
C ASN A 168 -16.33 -3.92 6.33
N LEU A 169 -17.48 -4.54 6.08
CA LEU A 169 -18.78 -3.87 6.00
C LEU A 169 -19.75 -4.28 7.11
N TRP A 170 -19.28 -4.35 8.35
CA TRP A 170 -20.11 -4.75 9.47
C TRP A 170 -19.90 -3.92 10.73
N SER A 171 -20.88 -4.02 11.63
CA SER A 171 -20.87 -3.32 12.91
C SER A 171 -21.73 -4.03 13.94
N GLY A 172 -21.22 -4.22 15.15
CA GLY A 172 -22.03 -4.69 16.28
C GLY A 172 -21.34 -5.77 17.10
N HIS A 173 -22.17 -6.62 17.69
CA HIS A 173 -21.81 -7.71 18.58
C HIS A 173 -22.31 -9.05 17.99
N ALA A 174 -21.83 -10.16 18.52
CA ALA A 174 -22.18 -11.50 18.07
C ALA A 174 -23.70 -11.77 18.18
N ASP A 175 -24.38 -11.15 19.13
CA ASP A 175 -25.83 -11.26 19.31
C ASP A 175 -26.64 -10.38 18.35
N SER A 176 -26.10 -9.20 17.99
CA SER A 176 -26.71 -8.28 17.04
C SER A 176 -25.67 -7.48 16.27
N PHE A 177 -25.62 -7.66 14.96
CA PHE A 177 -24.73 -6.92 14.07
C PHE A 177 -25.41 -6.54 12.75
N MET A 178 -24.82 -5.56 12.08
CA MET A 178 -25.15 -5.15 10.73
C MET A 178 -24.08 -5.64 9.76
N ILE A 179 -24.47 -6.01 8.55
CA ILE A 179 -23.57 -6.44 7.48
C ILE A 179 -24.09 -5.89 6.15
N PHE A 180 -23.20 -5.45 5.27
CA PHE A 180 -23.55 -5.17 3.87
C PHE A 180 -23.19 -6.36 2.98
N ASP A 181 -24.16 -6.80 2.19
CA ASP A 181 -23.94 -7.75 1.10
C ASP A 181 -23.75 -6.97 -0.21
N LYS A 182 -22.57 -7.06 -0.81
CA LYS A 182 -22.21 -6.29 -2.02
C LYS A 182 -23.07 -6.67 -3.22
N SER A 183 -23.27 -7.96 -3.43
CA SER A 183 -24.02 -8.48 -4.57
C SER A 183 -25.50 -8.15 -4.47
N LEU A 184 -26.07 -8.16 -3.26
CA LEU A 184 -27.44 -7.72 -3.02
C LEU A 184 -27.57 -6.21 -2.85
N SER A 185 -26.45 -5.50 -2.69
CA SER A 185 -26.38 -4.06 -2.48
C SER A 185 -27.30 -3.63 -1.33
N CYS A 186 -27.32 -4.36 -0.23
CA CYS A 186 -28.24 -4.09 0.89
C CYS A 186 -27.52 -4.29 2.23
N ILE A 187 -27.91 -3.51 3.23
CA ILE A 187 -27.53 -3.68 4.62
C ILE A 187 -28.56 -4.57 5.30
N TYR A 188 -28.07 -5.58 6.01
CA TYR A 188 -28.86 -6.46 6.85
C TYR A 188 -28.49 -6.22 8.31
N ARG A 189 -29.49 -6.14 9.19
CA ARG A 189 -29.30 -6.23 10.63
C ARG A 189 -29.76 -7.60 11.09
N ILE A 190 -28.83 -8.39 11.60
CA ILE A 190 -29.06 -9.74 12.09
C ILE A 190 -29.05 -9.68 13.61
N ASN A 191 -30.15 -10.09 14.24
CA ASN A 191 -30.26 -10.20 15.70
C ASN A 191 -30.59 -11.65 16.05
N PHE A 192 -29.59 -12.39 16.53
CA PHE A 192 -29.73 -13.80 16.90
C PHE A 192 -30.57 -13.99 18.16
N THR A 193 -30.55 -13.03 19.10
CA THR A 193 -31.34 -13.08 20.34
C THR A 193 -32.84 -12.97 20.05
N GLU A 194 -33.23 -12.02 19.21
CA GLU A 194 -34.62 -11.81 18.82
C GLU A 194 -35.05 -12.73 17.66
N ARG A 195 -34.10 -13.45 17.05
CA ARG A 195 -34.29 -14.24 15.83
C ARG A 195 -34.88 -13.43 14.67
N THR A 196 -34.48 -12.15 14.55
CA THR A 196 -34.98 -11.22 13.53
C THR A 196 -33.90 -10.81 12.55
N ILE A 197 -34.33 -10.55 11.31
CA ILE A 197 -33.49 -9.93 10.28
C ILE A 197 -34.25 -8.75 9.69
N ALA A 198 -33.61 -7.58 9.72
CA ALA A 198 -34.09 -6.40 9.03
C ALA A 198 -33.20 -6.11 7.82
N LYS A 199 -33.80 -5.57 6.76
CA LYS A 199 -33.12 -5.30 5.49
C LYS A 199 -33.33 -3.84 5.08
N SER A 200 -32.28 -3.16 4.64
CA SER A 200 -32.35 -1.81 4.08
C SER A 200 -32.84 -1.80 2.62
N LEU A 201 -33.08 -0.60 2.09
CA LEU A 201 -33.21 -0.39 0.65
C LEU A 201 -31.87 -0.65 -0.07
N GLN A 202 -31.96 -0.91 -1.38
CA GLN A 202 -30.81 -1.20 -2.23
C GLN A 202 -29.91 0.03 -2.42
N GLN A 203 -28.59 -0.15 -2.30
CA GLN A 203 -27.55 0.88 -2.24
C GLN A 203 -26.27 0.38 -2.92
N SER A 204 -25.78 1.08 -3.94
CA SER A 204 -24.73 0.57 -4.83
C SER A 204 -23.30 1.02 -4.51
N GLU A 205 -23.06 1.82 -3.47
CA GLU A 205 -21.77 2.53 -3.32
C GLU A 205 -21.12 2.44 -1.94
N ILE A 206 -21.59 1.58 -1.05
CA ILE A 206 -21.05 1.46 0.31
C ILE A 206 -19.69 0.76 0.29
N VAL A 207 -18.69 1.43 0.87
CA VAL A 207 -17.32 0.93 1.05
C VAL A 207 -17.02 0.54 2.50
N GLN A 208 -17.70 1.14 3.47
CA GLN A 208 -17.60 0.75 4.88
C GLN A 208 -18.89 1.00 5.66
N VAL A 209 -19.24 0.05 6.55
CA VAL A 209 -20.21 0.27 7.64
C VAL A 209 -19.40 0.36 8.92
N GLY A 210 -19.54 1.46 9.67
CA GLY A 210 -18.70 1.77 10.82
C GLY A 210 -19.02 0.90 12.02
N GLY A 211 -17.99 0.40 12.71
CA GLY A 211 -18.13 -0.34 13.95
C GLY A 211 -18.59 0.53 15.12
N PHE A 212 -18.50 0.00 16.34
CA PHE A 212 -18.85 0.72 17.56
C PHE A 212 -18.13 2.07 17.69
N TYR A 213 -16.89 2.16 17.24
CA TYR A 213 -16.12 3.41 17.32
C TYR A 213 -16.21 4.28 16.06
N GLY A 214 -16.97 3.90 15.03
CA GLY A 214 -17.06 4.63 13.76
C GLY A 214 -16.36 3.91 12.61
N LEU A 215 -15.86 4.66 11.62
CA LEU A 215 -15.22 4.10 10.42
C LEU A 215 -13.71 4.08 10.61
N ASP A 216 -13.05 2.98 10.22
CA ASP A 216 -11.60 2.87 10.27
C ASP A 216 -11.06 2.01 9.13
N LYS A 217 -9.99 2.48 8.50
CA LYS A 217 -9.13 1.70 7.63
C LYS A 217 -7.71 1.77 8.16
N ASN A 218 -7.12 0.62 8.45
CA ASN A 218 -5.77 0.49 9.01
C ASN A 218 -5.59 1.38 10.26
N GLY A 219 -6.51 1.26 11.22
CA GLY A 219 -6.60 2.13 12.40
C GLY A 219 -5.30 2.24 13.19
N ASP A 220 -4.46 1.20 13.25
CA ASP A 220 -3.18 1.28 13.96
C ASP A 220 -2.16 2.21 13.26
N SER A 221 -2.36 2.52 11.97
CA SER A 221 -1.57 3.48 11.19
C SER A 221 -1.93 4.93 11.49
N LEU A 222 -3.16 5.18 11.92
CA LEU A 222 -3.65 6.50 12.29
C LEU A 222 -4.05 6.42 13.75
N GLY A 223 -3.17 6.88 14.64
CA GLY A 223 -3.40 6.87 16.08
C GLY A 223 -4.79 7.41 16.43
N PRO A 224 -5.37 6.98 17.56
CA PRO A 224 -6.77 7.20 17.90
C PRO A 224 -7.17 8.66 17.67
N LEU A 225 -8.09 8.85 16.72
CA LEU A 225 -8.73 10.13 16.50
C LEU A 225 -9.52 10.47 17.76
N SER A 226 -8.98 11.42 18.53
CA SER A 226 -9.48 11.71 19.87
C SER A 226 -9.97 13.14 19.95
N LEU A 227 -11.22 13.29 20.41
CA LEU A 227 -11.72 14.56 20.90
C LEU A 227 -11.34 14.67 22.37
N ARG A 228 -10.76 15.80 22.76
CA ARG A 228 -10.59 16.20 24.15
C ARG A 228 -11.64 17.27 24.46
N PRO A 229 -12.48 17.06 25.49
CA PRO A 229 -13.45 18.07 25.88
C PRO A 229 -12.77 19.29 26.50
N PRO A 230 -13.46 20.44 26.59
CA PRO A 230 -12.93 21.58 27.31
C PRO A 230 -12.69 21.21 28.78
N LEU A 231 -11.64 21.77 29.35
CA LEU A 231 -11.21 21.51 30.72
C LEU A 231 -11.24 22.79 31.55
N ARG A 232 -11.70 22.66 32.80
CA ARG A 232 -11.68 23.70 33.83
C ARG A 232 -10.83 23.27 35.02
N GLU A 233 -10.45 24.21 35.88
CA GLU A 233 -9.79 23.86 37.13
C GLU A 233 -10.70 23.01 38.03
N LYS A 234 -10.09 22.04 38.71
CA LYS A 234 -10.77 21.21 39.69
C LYS A 234 -11.14 22.04 40.92
N THR A 235 -12.41 22.08 41.27
CA THR A 235 -12.90 22.81 42.46
C THR A 235 -13.17 21.85 43.62
N PRO A 236 -13.33 22.36 44.86
CA PRO A 236 -13.70 21.52 46.00
C PRO A 236 -15.01 20.74 45.79
N LEU A 237 -15.93 21.24 44.95
CA LEU A 237 -17.20 20.59 44.58
C LEU A 237 -17.03 19.31 43.76
N ASP A 238 -15.84 19.09 43.19
CA ASP A 238 -15.50 17.88 42.45
C ASP A 238 -14.98 16.76 43.36
N LYS A 239 -14.82 17.01 44.66
CA LYS A 239 -14.37 16.02 45.63
C LYS A 239 -15.46 14.95 45.81
N GLY A 240 -15.10 13.68 45.61
CA GLY A 240 -16.03 12.54 45.69
C GLY A 240 -16.71 12.18 44.36
N LYS A 241 -16.60 13.01 43.32
CA LYS A 241 -17.06 12.64 41.97
C LYS A 241 -16.03 11.73 41.31
N ASN A 242 -16.49 10.63 40.73
CA ASN A 242 -15.66 9.74 39.92
C ASN A 242 -15.46 10.39 38.54
N LEU A 243 -14.43 11.24 38.42
CA LEU A 243 -14.10 11.94 37.18
C LEU A 243 -13.12 11.08 36.38
N ARG A 244 -13.57 10.45 35.28
CA ARG A 244 -12.69 9.62 34.45
C ARG A 244 -11.73 10.46 33.61
N SER A 245 -12.12 11.68 33.25
CA SER A 245 -11.32 12.60 32.45
C SER A 245 -10.74 13.73 33.30
N TRP A 246 -9.49 13.59 33.73
CA TRP A 246 -8.71 14.66 34.37
C TRP A 246 -7.31 14.72 33.79
N ARG A 247 -6.67 15.90 33.87
CA ARG A 247 -5.30 16.11 33.40
C ARG A 247 -4.58 16.98 34.42
N THR A 248 -3.32 16.65 34.70
CA THR A 248 -2.43 17.57 35.43
C THR A 248 -1.59 18.32 34.42
N ILE A 249 -1.62 19.65 34.46
CA ILE A 249 -0.70 20.50 33.71
C ILE A 249 0.20 21.25 34.70
N GLN A 250 1.37 21.71 34.24
CA GLN A 250 2.16 22.69 34.97
C GLN A 250 1.78 24.08 34.46
N ASP A 251 1.52 25.00 35.37
CA ASP A 251 1.37 26.41 35.03
C ASP A 251 2.74 27.07 34.75
N LYS A 252 2.72 28.38 34.47
CA LYS A 252 3.93 29.15 34.19
C LYS A 252 4.91 29.20 35.38
N ASP A 253 4.41 29.01 36.60
CA ASP A 253 5.17 29.04 37.84
C ASP A 253 5.64 27.64 38.27
N GLY A 254 5.33 26.61 37.47
CA GLY A 254 5.68 25.22 37.73
C GLY A 254 4.72 24.49 38.68
N ASN A 255 3.65 25.13 39.14
CA ASN A 255 2.64 24.49 39.98
C ASN A 255 1.81 23.50 39.17
N ARG A 256 1.46 22.38 39.82
CA ARG A 256 0.62 21.34 39.24
C ARG A 256 -0.85 21.67 39.40
N ILE A 257 -1.50 22.10 38.33
CA ILE A 257 -2.95 22.34 38.29
C ILE A 257 -3.65 21.08 37.78
N LYS A 258 -4.69 20.65 38.52
CA LYS A 258 -5.57 19.55 38.08
C LYS A 258 -6.76 20.13 37.34
N LEU A 259 -6.89 19.73 36.08
CA LEU A 259 -8.00 20.08 35.22
C LEU A 259 -8.97 18.92 35.09
N VAL A 260 -10.26 19.24 34.98
CA VAL A 260 -11.36 18.28 34.84
C VAL A 260 -12.24 18.69 33.67
N SER A 261 -12.84 17.72 32.98
CA SER A 261 -13.75 18.02 31.86
C SER A 261 -14.97 18.81 32.33
N VAL A 262 -15.34 19.85 31.58
CA VAL A 262 -16.56 20.64 31.81
C VAL A 262 -17.82 19.77 31.65
N ILE A 263 -17.81 18.85 30.68
CA ILE A 263 -18.94 17.95 30.38
C ILE A 263 -18.91 16.63 31.15
N GLY A 264 -17.79 16.31 31.80
CA GLY A 264 -17.60 15.05 32.53
C GLY A 264 -17.60 13.84 31.59
N ASP A 265 -18.21 12.73 32.01
CA ASP A 265 -18.28 11.48 31.24
C ASP A 265 -19.44 11.44 30.23
N ARG A 266 -20.07 12.61 29.97
CA ARG A 266 -21.30 12.71 29.15
C ARG A 266 -21.04 12.81 27.66
N TRP A 267 -19.82 12.58 27.20
CA TRP A 267 -19.48 12.56 25.79
C TRP A 267 -18.99 11.18 25.35
N ARG A 268 -19.25 10.83 24.09
CA ARG A 268 -18.91 9.55 23.49
C ARG A 268 -18.50 9.76 22.04
N THR A 269 -17.59 8.93 21.55
CA THR A 269 -17.21 8.87 20.13
C THR A 269 -18.02 7.82 19.37
N TYR A 270 -19.24 7.53 19.83
CA TYR A 270 -20.14 6.55 19.26
C TYR A 270 -21.59 6.95 19.54
N SER A 271 -22.50 6.50 18.68
CA SER A 271 -23.93 6.68 18.86
C SER A 271 -24.63 5.34 18.98
N LYS A 272 -25.69 5.31 19.79
CA LYS A 272 -26.60 4.17 19.87
C LYS A 272 -27.65 4.19 18.76
N GLU A 273 -27.99 5.37 18.27
CA GLU A 273 -29.09 5.57 17.33
C GLU A 273 -28.66 5.40 15.88
N TYR A 274 -27.40 5.75 15.59
CA TYR A 274 -26.87 5.71 14.24
C TYR A 274 -25.47 5.12 14.17
N THR A 275 -25.21 4.49 13.04
CA THR A 275 -23.90 3.99 12.63
C THR A 275 -23.42 4.80 11.43
N LEU A 276 -22.12 5.08 11.35
CA LEU A 276 -21.56 5.77 10.20
C LEU A 276 -21.45 4.82 9.00
N ILE A 277 -21.69 5.34 7.80
CA ILE A 277 -21.44 4.65 6.54
C ILE A 277 -20.48 5.50 5.72
N LEU A 278 -19.59 4.83 5.00
CA LEU A 278 -18.69 5.45 4.05
C LEU A 278 -19.01 4.98 2.63
N GLU A 279 -19.21 5.93 1.73
CA GLU A 279 -19.42 5.70 0.30
C GLU A 279 -18.11 5.75 -0.50
N SER A 280 -18.16 5.26 -1.72
CA SER A 280 -17.00 5.12 -2.61
C SER A 280 -16.38 6.45 -3.07
N ASP A 281 -17.18 7.52 -3.07
CA ASP A 281 -16.77 8.89 -3.34
C ASP A 281 -16.14 9.59 -2.12
N GLY A 282 -16.15 8.94 -0.95
CA GLY A 282 -15.65 9.48 0.31
C GLY A 282 -16.71 10.19 1.16
N ALA A 283 -17.97 10.20 0.75
CA ALA A 283 -19.06 10.74 1.56
C ALA A 283 -19.30 9.91 2.82
N ILE A 284 -19.52 10.60 3.94
CA ILE A 284 -19.85 9.99 5.23
C ILE A 284 -21.33 10.23 5.49
N ARG A 285 -22.07 9.15 5.78
CA ARG A 285 -23.52 9.18 6.04
C ARG A 285 -23.85 8.53 7.39
N ARG A 286 -25.07 8.77 7.87
CA ARG A 286 -25.62 8.10 9.05
C ARG A 286 -26.62 7.05 8.63
N LEU A 287 -26.45 5.83 9.11
CA LEU A 287 -27.44 4.77 9.08
C LEU A 287 -28.22 4.78 10.38
N ASN A 288 -29.53 4.91 10.33
CA ASN A 288 -30.35 4.71 11.52
C ASN A 288 -30.33 3.22 11.90
N ASN A 289 -29.86 2.90 13.11
CA ASN A 289 -29.70 1.53 13.55
C ASN A 289 -31.02 0.78 13.68
N LYS A 290 -32.15 1.49 13.83
CA LYS A 290 -33.49 0.93 13.96
C LYS A 290 -34.18 0.74 12.61
N THR A 291 -34.24 1.79 11.79
CA THR A 291 -34.98 1.81 10.52
C THR A 291 -34.14 1.34 9.33
N LEU A 292 -32.81 1.31 9.47
CA LEU A 292 -31.85 1.08 8.39
C LEU A 292 -31.93 2.10 7.24
N GLU A 293 -32.51 3.28 7.52
CA GLU A 293 -32.53 4.40 6.59
C GLU A 293 -31.21 5.16 6.66
N ILE A 294 -30.69 5.54 5.50
CA ILE A 294 -29.50 6.36 5.39
C ILE A 294 -29.91 7.83 5.30
N SER A 295 -29.24 8.67 6.09
CA SER A 295 -29.35 10.13 6.07
C SER A 295 -27.98 10.78 5.89
N GLY A 296 -27.94 11.99 5.34
CA GLY A 296 -26.69 12.71 5.05
C GLY A 296 -26.55 13.05 3.57
N PRO A 297 -25.38 13.55 3.12
CA PRO A 297 -24.07 13.47 3.76
C PRO A 297 -23.93 14.30 5.04
N ILE A 298 -23.14 13.81 6.00
CA ILE A 298 -22.79 14.50 7.26
C ILE A 298 -21.30 14.84 7.34
N GLY A 299 -20.59 14.72 6.22
CA GLY A 299 -19.16 14.98 6.10
C GLY A 299 -18.54 14.18 4.97
N PHE A 300 -17.24 14.35 4.80
CA PHE A 300 -16.46 13.67 3.78
C PHE A 300 -15.08 13.28 4.31
N LEU A 301 -14.46 12.29 3.69
CA LEU A 301 -13.06 12.00 3.95
C LEU A 301 -12.16 13.16 3.49
N PRO A 302 -11.30 13.69 4.39
CA PRO A 302 -10.37 14.74 4.02
C PRO A 302 -9.41 14.28 2.92
N SER A 303 -9.19 15.12 1.90
CA SER A 303 -8.21 14.86 0.86
C SER A 303 -6.83 15.42 1.21
N ALA A 304 -5.89 14.50 1.47
CA ALA A 304 -4.48 14.84 1.64
C ALA A 304 -3.83 15.41 0.36
N ILE A 305 -4.56 15.60 -0.73
CA ILE A 305 -4.11 16.23 -1.98
C ILE A 305 -5.00 17.45 -2.22
N ASP A 306 -4.46 18.54 -2.79
CA ASP A 306 -5.20 19.78 -3.13
C ASP A 306 -6.21 19.60 -4.29
N SER A 307 -6.80 18.42 -4.45
CA SER A 307 -7.72 18.08 -5.53
C SER A 307 -9.10 18.76 -5.43
N GLY A 308 -9.29 19.66 -4.46
CA GLY A 308 -10.53 20.42 -4.26
C GLY A 308 -11.78 19.60 -3.88
N GLY A 309 -11.66 18.27 -3.77
CA GLY A 309 -12.76 17.35 -3.51
C GLY A 309 -12.49 16.34 -2.40
N PRO A 310 -13.49 15.52 -2.03
CA PRO A 310 -13.35 14.48 -1.02
C PRO A 310 -12.37 13.39 -1.46
N ALA A 311 -11.62 12.83 -0.52
CA ALA A 311 -10.75 11.69 -0.82
C ALA A 311 -11.56 10.41 -0.98
N LYS A 312 -11.22 9.62 -1.99
CA LYS A 312 -11.78 8.28 -2.14
C LYS A 312 -11.13 7.32 -1.14
N PRO A 313 -11.90 6.43 -0.49
CA PRO A 313 -11.36 5.50 0.51
C PRO A 313 -10.23 4.60 -0.03
N ARG A 314 -10.28 4.25 -1.32
CA ARG A 314 -9.26 3.43 -1.99
C ARG A 314 -7.92 4.16 -2.21
N GLU A 315 -7.95 5.49 -2.22
CA GLU A 315 -6.78 6.35 -2.45
C GLU A 315 -6.05 6.68 -1.14
N LEU A 316 -6.69 6.44 0.00
CA LEU A 316 -6.11 6.65 1.32
C LEU A 316 -5.45 5.38 1.85
N PHE A 317 -4.28 5.55 2.47
CA PHE A 317 -3.61 4.45 3.17
C PHE A 317 -4.37 4.06 4.43
N ALA A 318 -4.80 5.06 5.21
CA ALA A 318 -5.61 4.88 6.40
C ALA A 318 -6.62 6.02 6.54
N TYR A 319 -7.70 5.78 7.27
CA TYR A 319 -8.60 6.83 7.73
C TYR A 319 -9.27 6.41 9.04
N SER A 320 -9.72 7.38 9.80
CA SER A 320 -10.53 7.19 11.00
C SER A 320 -11.63 8.24 11.03
N VAL A 321 -12.86 7.83 11.28
CA VAL A 321 -14.02 8.73 11.38
C VAL A 321 -14.76 8.42 12.67
N ARG A 322 -15.00 9.46 13.46
CA ARG A 322 -15.64 9.38 14.77
C ARG A 322 -16.86 10.30 14.82
N PRO A 323 -18.07 9.79 15.12
CA PRO A 323 -19.18 10.66 15.47
C PRO A 323 -18.94 11.23 16.86
N ILE A 324 -19.30 12.50 17.08
CA ILE A 324 -19.21 13.16 18.37
C ILE A 324 -20.61 13.29 18.94
N VAL A 325 -20.81 12.70 20.12
CA VAL A 325 -22.09 12.68 20.83
C VAL A 325 -21.91 13.23 22.23
N VAL A 326 -22.72 14.20 22.63
CA VAL A 326 -22.69 14.79 23.97
C VAL A 326 -24.10 14.80 24.54
N ASN A 327 -24.29 14.29 25.75
CA ASN A 327 -25.61 14.08 26.37
C ASN A 327 -26.57 13.29 25.47
N ASP A 328 -26.05 12.27 24.77
CA ASP A 328 -26.77 11.47 23.78
C ASP A 328 -27.25 12.25 22.53
N GLU A 329 -26.86 13.52 22.37
CA GLU A 329 -27.12 14.35 21.18
C GLU A 329 -25.94 14.32 20.21
N TYR A 330 -26.22 14.12 18.91
CA TYR A 330 -25.23 14.19 17.85
C TYR A 330 -24.79 15.64 17.59
N LEU A 331 -23.51 15.94 17.79
CA LEU A 331 -22.97 17.28 17.54
C LEU A 331 -22.25 17.42 16.21
N GLY A 332 -21.77 16.32 15.64
CA GLY A 332 -21.01 16.35 14.40
C GLY A 332 -20.09 15.14 14.25
N THR A 333 -19.22 15.20 13.25
CA THR A 333 -18.28 14.13 12.93
C THR A 333 -16.88 14.69 12.73
N VAL A 334 -15.89 13.94 13.23
CA VAL A 334 -14.48 14.21 12.95
C VAL A 334 -13.97 13.11 12.03
N ALA A 335 -13.29 13.49 10.97
CA ALA A 335 -12.65 12.57 10.04
C ALA A 335 -11.15 12.89 9.95
N ALA A 336 -10.33 11.85 9.93
CA ALA A 336 -8.90 11.95 9.70
C ALA A 336 -8.49 10.98 8.61
N SER A 337 -7.56 11.40 7.77
CA SER A 337 -7.08 10.63 6.63
C SER A 337 -5.56 10.64 6.59
N LEU A 338 -4.97 9.51 6.21
CA LEU A 338 -3.56 9.35 5.93
C LEU A 338 -3.38 9.13 4.42
N SER A 339 -2.53 9.93 3.80
CA SER A 339 -2.27 9.89 2.36
C SER A 339 -1.81 8.52 1.89
N ARG A 340 -1.91 8.28 0.58
CA ARG A 340 -1.52 7.00 -0.06
C ARG A 340 -0.10 6.56 0.29
N GLU A 341 0.82 7.51 0.33
CA GLU A 341 2.23 7.32 0.66
C GLU A 341 2.48 7.19 2.18
N ALA A 342 1.43 7.32 3.00
CA ALA A 342 1.47 7.38 4.45
C ALA A 342 2.42 8.49 4.98
N MET A 343 2.50 9.60 4.25
CA MET A 343 3.37 10.73 4.55
C MET A 343 2.61 11.97 4.99
N GLU A 344 1.29 12.02 4.83
CA GLU A 344 0.52 13.23 5.14
C GLU A 344 -0.77 12.86 5.86
N ILE A 345 -1.03 13.56 6.97
CA ILE A 345 -2.26 13.41 7.74
C ILE A 345 -3.08 14.68 7.60
N GLN A 346 -4.38 14.52 7.43
CA GLN A 346 -5.34 15.62 7.43
C GLN A 346 -6.50 15.28 8.34
N VAL A 347 -7.03 16.31 9.01
CA VAL A 347 -8.19 16.19 9.89
C VAL A 347 -9.23 17.21 9.46
N ALA A 348 -10.48 16.77 9.37
CA ALA A 348 -11.64 17.57 9.06
C ALA A 348 -12.68 17.42 10.18
N VAL A 349 -13.37 18.52 10.48
CA VAL A 349 -14.42 18.59 11.49
C VAL A 349 -15.69 19.08 10.82
N PHE A 350 -16.75 18.29 10.95
CA PHE A 350 -18.06 18.56 10.39
C PHE A 350 -19.06 18.73 11.52
N ASP A 351 -19.95 19.72 11.41
CA ASP A 351 -21.05 19.88 12.34
C ASP A 351 -22.13 18.80 12.16
N LYS A 352 -23.23 18.92 12.92
CA LYS A 352 -24.35 17.98 12.87
C LYS A 352 -25.06 17.92 11.50
N ASP A 353 -24.94 18.98 10.70
CA ASP A 353 -25.56 19.15 9.39
C ASP A 353 -24.58 18.80 8.25
N GLY A 354 -23.35 18.43 8.60
CA GLY A 354 -22.29 18.07 7.65
C GLY A 354 -21.56 19.27 7.06
N ALA A 355 -21.81 20.48 7.55
CA ALA A 355 -21.06 21.65 7.14
C ALA A 355 -19.65 21.57 7.73
N PHE A 356 -18.67 21.87 6.88
CA PHE A 356 -17.27 21.92 7.29
C PHE A 356 -17.06 23.13 8.21
N PHE A 357 -16.50 22.90 9.40
CA PHE A 357 -16.09 23.99 10.29
C PHE A 357 -14.91 24.75 9.66
N SER A 358 -15.24 25.79 8.91
CA SER A 358 -14.28 26.67 8.24
C SER A 358 -13.86 27.82 9.15
N LYS A 359 -12.58 27.82 9.52
CA LYS A 359 -11.83 29.08 9.53
C LYS A 359 -10.34 28.91 9.23
N ASP A 360 -9.77 27.75 9.57
CA ASP A 360 -8.42 27.34 9.20
C ASP A 360 -8.38 25.80 9.18
N GLY A 361 -8.87 25.15 8.12
CA GLY A 361 -8.70 23.71 7.99
C GLY A 361 -7.20 23.37 8.13
N LYS A 362 -6.79 22.86 9.30
CA LYS A 362 -5.37 22.63 9.58
C LYS A 362 -4.91 21.40 8.80
N ARG A 363 -4.38 21.65 7.60
CA ARG A 363 -3.64 20.66 6.84
C ARG A 363 -2.18 20.70 7.27
N ILE A 364 -1.67 19.59 7.79
CA ILE A 364 -0.22 19.42 7.94
C ILE A 364 0.27 18.61 6.74
N ASN A 365 0.53 19.32 5.65
CA ASN A 365 1.20 18.75 4.49
C ASN A 365 2.72 18.73 4.76
N TRP A 366 3.36 17.56 4.65
CA TRP A 366 4.81 17.41 4.89
C TRP A 366 5.68 17.98 3.77
N HIS A 367 5.12 18.11 2.55
CA HIS A 367 5.78 18.81 1.45
C HIS A 367 5.62 20.34 1.54
N GLY A 368 4.59 20.83 2.23
CA GLY A 368 4.30 22.26 2.39
C GLY A 368 4.80 22.89 3.69
N ASN A 369 4.74 22.14 4.79
CA ASN A 369 5.32 22.50 6.08
C ASN A 369 6.56 21.65 6.31
N ARG A 370 7.71 22.30 6.54
CA ARG A 370 9.13 21.86 6.55
C ARG A 370 9.53 20.55 7.24
N VAL A 371 8.62 19.68 7.66
CA VAL A 371 8.91 18.52 8.52
C VAL A 371 9.83 17.48 7.83
N ASP A 372 9.76 17.30 6.52
CA ASP A 372 10.70 16.46 5.75
C ASP A 372 12.15 16.96 5.82
N PHE A 373 12.34 18.29 5.82
CA PHE A 373 13.66 18.94 5.90
C PHE A 373 14.12 19.18 7.34
N ASP A 374 13.19 19.28 8.29
CA ASP A 374 13.47 19.47 9.72
C ASP A 374 13.91 18.16 10.41
N PHE A 375 13.91 17.04 9.70
CA PHE A 375 14.45 15.77 10.18
C PHE A 375 15.84 15.49 9.59
N ALA A 376 16.85 15.37 10.47
CA ALA A 376 18.21 15.01 10.10
C ALA A 376 18.24 13.63 9.41
N GLY A 377 18.40 13.62 8.09
CA GLY A 377 18.45 12.42 7.25
C GLY A 377 17.14 12.10 6.50
N GLY A 378 16.05 12.84 6.72
CA GLY A 378 14.80 12.69 5.97
C GLY A 378 14.99 12.90 4.47
N PRO A 379 15.62 14.01 4.04
CA PRO A 379 15.90 14.25 2.62
C PRO A 379 16.81 13.19 2.01
N LEU A 380 17.76 12.65 2.79
CA LEU A 380 18.63 11.57 2.35
C LEU A 380 17.84 10.28 2.11
N LEU A 381 16.95 9.88 3.04
CA LEU A 381 16.13 8.69 2.88
C LEU A 381 15.17 8.81 1.69
N LEU A 382 14.56 9.98 1.49
CA LEU A 382 13.72 10.26 0.32
C LEU A 382 14.53 10.20 -0.98
N THR A 383 15.74 10.77 -0.99
CA THR A 383 16.64 10.71 -2.14
C THR A 383 17.05 9.27 -2.46
N ILE A 384 17.39 8.47 -1.44
CA ILE A 384 17.72 7.04 -1.60
C ILE A 384 16.51 6.29 -2.15
N ASN A 385 15.30 6.51 -1.60
CA ASN A 385 14.09 5.87 -2.10
C ASN A 385 13.84 6.23 -3.58
N TYR A 386 13.97 7.50 -3.94
CA TYR A 386 13.87 7.98 -5.32
C TYR A 386 14.89 7.32 -6.26
N LEU A 387 16.14 7.17 -5.82
CA LEU A 387 17.17 6.47 -6.58
C LEU A 387 16.87 4.98 -6.74
N LEU A 388 16.37 4.32 -5.69
CA LEU A 388 15.96 2.92 -5.73
C LEU A 388 14.76 2.70 -6.67
N GLU A 389 13.79 3.62 -6.71
CA GLU A 389 12.70 3.60 -7.70
C GLU A 389 13.27 3.72 -9.13
N ASN A 390 14.27 4.58 -9.34
CA ASN A 390 14.91 4.75 -10.64
C ASN A 390 15.87 3.61 -11.05
N LEU A 391 16.19 2.67 -10.16
CA LEU A 391 16.89 1.44 -10.52
C LEU A 391 15.96 0.37 -11.11
N GLN A 392 14.64 0.54 -10.99
CA GLN A 392 13.69 -0.34 -11.67
C GLN A 392 13.68 -0.11 -13.19
N PRO A 393 13.22 -1.09 -13.97
CA PRO A 393 12.88 -0.91 -15.38
C PRO A 393 12.10 0.39 -15.64
N SER A 394 12.60 1.22 -16.55
CA SER A 394 11.97 2.50 -16.92
C SER A 394 10.52 2.30 -17.40
N PHE A 395 10.26 1.19 -18.09
CA PHE A 395 8.91 0.80 -18.51
C PHE A 395 7.95 0.62 -17.32
N PHE A 396 8.41 0.12 -16.17
CA PHE A 396 7.58 0.02 -14.97
C PHE A 396 7.31 1.37 -14.32
N GLY A 397 8.24 2.33 -14.41
CA GLY A 397 7.99 3.72 -14.02
C GLY A 397 6.85 4.35 -14.81
N LEU A 398 6.86 4.17 -16.14
CA LEU A 398 5.79 4.65 -17.02
C LEU A 398 4.46 3.93 -16.75
N PHE A 399 4.50 2.60 -16.58
CA PHE A 399 3.30 1.84 -16.25
C PHE A 399 2.71 2.27 -14.90
N SER A 400 3.57 2.54 -13.91
CA SER A 400 3.15 3.04 -12.59
C SER A 400 2.50 4.41 -12.67
N TYR A 401 3.01 5.31 -13.53
CA TYR A 401 2.38 6.59 -13.84
C TYR A 401 0.95 6.40 -14.36
N CYS A 402 0.75 5.53 -15.35
CA CYS A 402 -0.55 5.33 -15.98
C CYS A 402 -1.57 4.60 -15.08
N THR A 403 -1.11 3.69 -14.23
CA THR A 403 -1.99 2.74 -13.53
C THR A 403 -2.10 2.96 -12.03
N GLY A 404 -1.32 3.85 -11.42
CA GLY A 404 -1.25 3.88 -9.95
C GLY A 404 -2.56 4.26 -9.23
N SER A 405 -3.49 4.94 -9.88
CA SER A 405 -4.84 5.22 -9.34
C SER A 405 -5.81 4.02 -9.41
N ALA A 406 -5.49 2.99 -10.20
CA ALA A 406 -6.31 1.79 -10.32
C ALA A 406 -6.11 0.81 -9.14
N PHE A 407 -5.02 0.95 -8.40
CA PHE A 407 -4.70 0.08 -7.26
C PHE A 407 -5.12 0.70 -5.94
N GLU A 408 -5.46 -0.13 -4.95
CA GLU A 408 -5.65 0.34 -3.58
C GLU A 408 -4.33 0.92 -3.02
N ALA A 409 -4.44 1.95 -2.19
CA ALA A 409 -3.31 2.64 -1.56
C ALA A 409 -2.33 1.70 -0.85
N VAL A 410 -2.87 0.74 -0.11
CA VAL A 410 -2.11 -0.21 0.71
C VAL A 410 -1.36 -1.19 -0.18
N ASP A 411 -2.01 -1.69 -1.23
CA ASP A 411 -1.42 -2.63 -2.19
C ASP A 411 -0.20 -2.03 -2.91
N GLY A 412 -0.21 -0.72 -3.13
CA GLY A 412 0.90 -0.01 -3.74
C GLY A 412 2.21 -0.12 -2.96
N HIS A 413 2.15 -0.36 -1.64
CA HIS A 413 3.32 -0.60 -0.80
C HIS A 413 3.88 -2.02 -0.96
N ASN A 414 3.08 -2.97 -1.43
CA ASN A 414 3.46 -4.37 -1.63
C ASN A 414 3.88 -4.68 -3.08
N GLY A 415 3.90 -3.66 -3.95
CA GLY A 415 4.28 -3.78 -5.35
C GLY A 415 5.75 -4.20 -5.56
N LEU A 416 5.95 -5.36 -6.19
CA LEU A 416 7.27 -5.87 -6.56
C LEU A 416 7.79 -5.25 -7.87
N PHE A 417 6.93 -5.22 -8.90
CA PHE A 417 7.28 -4.74 -10.25
C PHE A 417 6.74 -3.34 -10.52
N ILE A 418 5.42 -3.20 -10.40
CA ILE A 418 4.71 -1.94 -10.60
C ILE A 418 4.57 -1.28 -9.23
N LEU A 419 4.82 0.02 -9.19
CA LEU A 419 4.83 0.83 -7.98
C LEU A 419 3.74 1.90 -8.05
N PRO A 420 2.48 1.56 -7.69
CA PRO A 420 1.38 2.52 -7.66
C PRO A 420 1.63 3.75 -6.78
N ASN A 421 2.58 3.64 -5.83
CA ASN A 421 2.94 4.71 -4.90
C ASN A 421 4.26 5.39 -5.27
N SER A 422 4.79 5.15 -6.48
CA SER A 422 6.02 5.80 -6.97
C SER A 422 5.87 7.31 -7.13
N HIS A 423 7.00 8.00 -7.15
CA HIS A 423 7.04 9.45 -7.42
C HIS A 423 6.39 9.83 -8.75
N ALA A 424 6.56 9.01 -9.78
CA ALA A 424 5.93 9.23 -11.08
C ALA A 424 4.40 9.11 -10.99
N SER A 425 3.89 8.07 -10.32
CA SER A 425 2.44 7.91 -10.12
C SER A 425 1.83 9.05 -9.32
N ARG A 426 2.55 9.57 -8.33
CA ARG A 426 2.10 10.69 -7.51
C ARG A 426 1.86 11.96 -8.35
N ILE A 427 2.71 12.23 -9.34
CA ILE A 427 2.52 13.37 -10.25
C ILE A 427 1.21 13.26 -11.02
N ASN A 428 0.90 12.08 -11.57
CA ASN A 428 -0.34 11.87 -12.32
C ASN A 428 -1.60 12.11 -11.49
N ARG A 429 -1.51 11.90 -10.17
CA ARG A 429 -2.63 12.02 -9.24
C ARG A 429 -2.84 13.44 -8.73
N ASN A 430 -1.77 14.21 -8.59
CA ASN A 430 -1.82 15.51 -7.91
C ASN A 430 -2.01 16.67 -8.88
N GLU A 431 -1.62 16.52 -10.14
CA GLU A 431 -1.63 17.59 -11.12
C GLU A 431 -2.82 17.42 -12.07
N GLU A 432 -3.57 18.50 -12.31
CA GLU A 432 -4.63 18.50 -13.30
C GLU A 432 -4.08 18.60 -14.73
N GLY A 433 -4.82 18.01 -15.68
CA GLY A 433 -4.42 17.96 -17.09
C GLY A 433 -3.57 16.75 -17.43
N ILE A 434 -3.21 16.60 -18.72
CA ILE A 434 -2.51 15.40 -19.23
C ILE A 434 -1.05 15.73 -19.53
N PHE A 435 -0.79 16.84 -20.24
CA PHE A 435 0.54 17.13 -20.77
C PHE A 435 1.53 17.57 -19.69
N GLY A 436 1.16 18.51 -18.81
CA GLY A 436 2.02 19.00 -17.73
C GLY A 436 2.54 17.90 -16.81
N PRO A 437 1.65 17.11 -16.17
CA PRO A 437 2.06 16.01 -15.29
C PRO A 437 2.89 14.96 -16.02
N PHE A 438 2.58 14.67 -17.29
CA PHE A 438 3.34 13.70 -18.08
C PHE A 438 4.80 14.13 -18.27
N PHE A 439 5.06 15.38 -18.67
CA PHE A 439 6.43 15.88 -18.82
C PHE A 439 7.18 15.87 -17.49
N LEU A 440 6.53 16.26 -16.39
CA LEU A 440 7.14 16.22 -15.06
C LEU A 440 7.46 14.77 -14.64
N ALA A 441 6.56 13.82 -14.92
CA ALA A 441 6.81 12.40 -14.67
C ALA A 441 7.96 11.86 -15.51
N MET A 442 8.10 12.29 -16.77
CA MET A 442 9.24 11.94 -17.61
C MET A 442 10.56 12.48 -17.06
N ILE A 443 10.58 13.68 -16.46
CA ILE A 443 11.76 14.21 -15.77
C ILE A 443 12.12 13.32 -14.56
N ILE A 444 11.12 12.93 -13.76
CA ILE A 444 11.28 12.03 -12.60
C ILE A 444 11.81 10.63 -13.00
N ILE A 445 11.36 10.09 -14.14
CA ILE A 445 11.78 8.78 -14.64
C ILE A 445 13.09 8.88 -15.44
N SER A 446 13.51 10.08 -15.85
CA SER A 446 14.68 10.28 -16.71
C SER A 446 15.99 9.66 -16.22
N PRO A 447 16.32 9.62 -14.90
CA PRO A 447 17.52 8.93 -14.45
C PRO A 447 17.55 7.45 -14.82
N SER A 448 16.41 6.75 -14.69
CA SER A 448 16.28 5.35 -15.12
C SER A 448 16.46 5.16 -16.63
N ILE A 449 15.94 6.10 -17.43
CA ILE A 449 16.06 6.08 -18.89
C ILE A 449 17.52 6.32 -19.30
N ILE A 450 18.16 7.33 -18.72
CA ILE A 450 19.57 7.65 -18.97
C ILE A 450 20.46 6.46 -18.62
N LEU A 451 20.23 5.83 -17.45
CA LEU A 451 20.94 4.62 -17.07
C LEU A 451 20.71 3.48 -18.07
N GLY A 452 19.47 3.25 -18.49
CA GLY A 452 19.12 2.26 -19.51
C GLY A 452 19.81 2.50 -20.86
N VAL A 453 19.92 3.76 -21.31
CA VAL A 453 20.65 4.15 -22.53
C VAL A 453 22.14 3.89 -22.38
N LEU A 454 22.76 4.30 -21.28
CA LEU A 454 24.20 4.07 -21.04
C LEU A 454 24.53 2.58 -21.01
N LEU A 455 23.74 1.78 -20.28
CA LEU A 455 23.88 0.33 -20.23
C LEU A 455 23.61 -0.31 -21.60
N GLY A 456 22.59 0.14 -22.31
CA GLY A 456 22.25 -0.34 -23.65
C GLY A 456 23.36 -0.07 -24.67
N LEU A 457 23.98 1.10 -24.63
CA LEU A 457 25.14 1.42 -25.46
C LEU A 457 26.35 0.53 -25.13
N ALA A 458 26.58 0.23 -23.85
CA ALA A 458 27.62 -0.71 -23.43
C ALA A 458 27.34 -2.13 -23.95
N VAL A 459 26.09 -2.60 -23.85
CA VAL A 459 25.63 -3.89 -24.40
C VAL A 459 25.81 -3.93 -25.91
N TYR A 460 25.41 -2.88 -26.64
CA TYR A 460 25.52 -2.81 -28.09
C TYR A 460 26.98 -2.89 -28.56
N LYS A 461 27.89 -2.19 -27.87
CA LYS A 461 29.33 -2.25 -28.14
C LYS A 461 29.90 -3.65 -27.87
N ASP A 462 29.59 -4.24 -26.72
CA ASP A 462 30.04 -5.59 -26.34
C ASP A 462 29.47 -6.67 -27.28
N ALA A 463 28.21 -6.56 -27.68
CA ALA A 463 27.55 -7.47 -28.60
C ALA A 463 28.14 -7.36 -30.02
N THR A 464 28.58 -6.16 -30.43
CA THR A 464 29.33 -5.97 -31.68
C THR A 464 30.69 -6.67 -31.63
N VAL A 465 31.39 -6.61 -30.50
CA VAL A 465 32.66 -7.32 -30.31
C VAL A 465 32.44 -8.83 -30.35
N THR A 466 31.38 -9.30 -29.69
CA THR A 466 30.96 -10.70 -29.60
C THR A 466 30.36 -11.21 -30.91
N GLY A 467 30.15 -10.37 -31.93
CA GLY A 467 29.69 -10.81 -33.24
C GLY A 467 28.21 -11.16 -33.33
N PHE A 468 27.36 -10.54 -32.51
CA PHE A 468 25.91 -10.61 -32.70
C PHE A 468 25.47 -9.96 -34.01
N SER A 469 24.34 -10.43 -34.56
CA SER A 469 23.73 -9.83 -35.75
C SER A 469 23.32 -8.37 -35.49
N LYS A 470 23.06 -7.59 -36.54
CA LYS A 470 22.60 -6.20 -36.39
C LYS A 470 21.23 -6.12 -35.69
N GLU A 471 20.36 -7.08 -35.94
CA GLU A 471 19.02 -7.16 -35.35
C GLU A 471 19.11 -7.53 -33.87
N ASP A 472 19.86 -8.57 -33.50
CA ASP A 472 20.03 -8.96 -32.10
C ASP A 472 20.64 -7.83 -31.27
N ARG A 473 21.62 -7.10 -31.83
CA ARG A 473 22.21 -5.94 -31.17
C ARG A 473 21.18 -4.84 -30.91
N ARG A 474 20.28 -4.58 -31.86
CA ARG A 474 19.20 -3.60 -31.70
C ARG A 474 18.18 -4.07 -30.66
N SER A 475 17.81 -5.35 -30.68
CA SER A 475 16.91 -5.95 -29.69
C SER A 475 17.50 -5.87 -28.27
N TRP A 476 18.79 -6.17 -28.11
CA TRP A 476 19.47 -6.03 -26.82
C TRP A 476 19.60 -4.58 -26.36
N LEU A 477 19.88 -3.65 -27.28
CA LEU A 477 19.89 -2.22 -26.98
C LEU A 477 18.52 -1.76 -26.47
N LEU A 478 17.45 -2.05 -27.22
CA LEU A 478 16.09 -1.65 -26.87
C LEU A 478 15.62 -2.31 -25.56
N GLY A 479 15.85 -3.63 -25.42
CA GLY A 479 15.54 -4.36 -24.20
C GLY A 479 16.27 -3.81 -22.98
N THR A 480 17.53 -3.40 -23.12
CA THR A 480 18.29 -2.78 -22.02
C THR A 480 17.81 -1.37 -21.68
N ILE A 481 17.33 -0.60 -22.66
CA ILE A 481 16.72 0.72 -22.39
C ILE A 481 15.42 0.56 -21.60
N LEU A 482 14.57 -0.41 -21.97
CA LEU A 482 13.27 -0.64 -21.33
C LEU A 482 13.38 -1.30 -19.95
N PHE A 483 14.25 -2.30 -19.81
CA PHE A 483 14.39 -3.11 -18.59
C PHE A 483 15.61 -2.76 -17.74
N GLY A 484 16.40 -1.77 -18.14
CA GLY A 484 17.51 -1.22 -17.38
C GLY A 484 18.52 -2.27 -16.94
N LEU A 485 18.84 -2.24 -15.65
CA LEU A 485 19.84 -3.11 -15.02
C LEU A 485 19.53 -4.61 -15.19
N SER A 486 18.25 -5.00 -15.13
CA SER A 486 17.84 -6.40 -15.26
C SER A 486 18.19 -6.99 -16.63
N ALA A 487 17.91 -6.25 -17.71
CA ALA A 487 18.30 -6.68 -19.06
C ALA A 487 19.82 -6.65 -19.27
N TYR A 488 20.52 -5.68 -18.69
CA TYR A 488 21.98 -5.65 -18.71
C TYR A 488 22.60 -6.90 -18.07
N ILE A 489 22.17 -7.27 -16.86
CA ILE A 489 22.65 -8.48 -16.17
C ILE A 489 22.31 -9.73 -16.98
N THR A 490 21.08 -9.80 -17.50
CA THR A 490 20.63 -10.91 -18.35
C THR A 490 21.52 -11.09 -19.57
N TYR A 491 21.85 -10.01 -20.27
CA TYR A 491 22.78 -10.03 -21.39
C TYR A 491 24.16 -10.58 -20.95
N ARG A 492 24.70 -10.11 -19.82
CA ARG A 492 26.00 -10.57 -19.30
C ARG A 492 26.02 -12.05 -18.94
N LEU A 493 24.90 -12.60 -18.46
CA LEU A 493 24.77 -14.02 -18.10
C LEU A 493 24.53 -14.93 -19.30
N THR A 494 23.85 -14.41 -20.32
CA THR A 494 23.41 -15.21 -21.48
C THR A 494 24.32 -15.07 -22.69
N LYS A 495 25.19 -14.04 -22.75
CA LYS A 495 26.09 -13.89 -23.88
C LYS A 495 27.01 -15.12 -24.05
N PRO A 496 27.34 -15.50 -25.29
CA PRO A 496 28.30 -16.57 -25.56
C PRO A 496 29.62 -16.30 -24.83
N LYS A 497 30.10 -17.28 -24.07
CA LYS A 497 31.38 -17.22 -23.34
C LYS A 497 32.56 -17.75 -24.17
N GLU A 498 32.36 -18.02 -25.45
CA GLU A 498 33.39 -18.58 -26.30
C GLU A 498 34.61 -17.65 -26.34
N THR A 499 35.79 -18.24 -26.14
CA THR A 499 37.07 -17.55 -26.29
C THR A 499 37.20 -17.10 -27.73
N LEU A 500 37.21 -15.79 -27.95
CA LEU A 500 37.44 -15.25 -29.29
C LEU A 500 38.87 -15.60 -29.73
N VAL A 501 39.00 -16.01 -30.98
CA VAL A 501 40.28 -16.35 -31.61
C VAL A 501 40.69 -15.28 -32.61
N THR A 502 41.98 -15.06 -32.83
CA THR A 502 42.44 -14.05 -33.79
C THR A 502 42.12 -14.49 -35.22
N CYS A 503 41.41 -13.65 -36.00
CA CYS A 503 41.14 -13.92 -37.40
C CYS A 503 42.42 -13.76 -38.24
N GLN A 504 42.83 -14.81 -38.95
CA GLN A 504 43.99 -14.76 -39.83
C GLN A 504 43.87 -13.73 -40.96
N ASN A 505 42.64 -13.42 -41.42
CA ASN A 505 42.44 -12.49 -42.52
C ASN A 505 42.56 -11.01 -42.09
N CYS A 506 42.01 -10.64 -40.94
CA CYS A 506 41.95 -9.23 -40.51
C CYS A 506 42.67 -8.91 -39.20
N GLY A 507 43.29 -9.91 -38.55
CA GLY A 507 43.98 -9.77 -37.27
C GLY A 507 43.07 -9.48 -36.07
N LYS A 508 41.75 -9.36 -36.25
CA LYS A 508 40.80 -9.06 -35.17
C LYS A 508 40.23 -10.33 -34.54
N MET A 509 39.86 -10.25 -33.28
CA MET A 509 39.18 -11.32 -32.55
C MET A 509 37.84 -11.69 -33.22
N ARG A 510 37.67 -12.97 -33.57
CA ARG A 510 36.50 -13.59 -34.21
C ARG A 510 35.93 -14.73 -33.36
N ARG A 511 34.68 -15.06 -33.61
CA ARG A 511 34.03 -16.24 -33.02
C ARG A 511 34.46 -17.53 -33.73
N PRO A 512 34.75 -18.61 -32.99
CA PRO A 512 35.19 -19.86 -33.60
C PRO A 512 34.04 -20.67 -34.18
N ASP A 513 32.84 -20.56 -33.62
CA ASP A 513 31.62 -21.27 -34.06
C ASP A 513 31.02 -20.74 -35.38
N MET A 514 31.51 -19.60 -35.89
CA MET A 514 31.06 -19.03 -37.17
C MET A 514 31.98 -19.43 -38.32
N ASP A 515 31.41 -19.92 -39.43
CA ASP A 515 32.14 -20.28 -40.65
C ASP A 515 32.94 -19.11 -41.25
N ARG A 516 32.39 -17.90 -41.12
CA ARG A 516 32.97 -16.64 -41.59
C ARG A 516 33.23 -15.70 -40.42
N CYS A 517 34.33 -14.95 -40.48
CA CYS A 517 34.64 -13.92 -39.53
C CYS A 517 33.54 -12.84 -39.54
N HIS A 518 32.90 -12.61 -38.39
CA HIS A 518 31.85 -11.60 -38.22
C HIS A 518 32.31 -10.15 -38.43
N ARG A 519 33.62 -9.93 -38.60
CA ARG A 519 34.20 -8.60 -38.86
C ARG A 519 34.54 -8.35 -40.32
N CYS A 520 35.23 -9.28 -40.99
CA CYS A 520 35.67 -9.11 -42.38
C CYS A 520 34.95 -10.01 -43.39
N GLY A 521 34.10 -10.94 -42.94
CA GLY A 521 33.43 -11.92 -43.80
C GLY A 521 34.33 -13.05 -44.33
N GLY A 522 35.63 -13.04 -44.00
CA GLY A 522 36.59 -14.07 -44.45
C GLY A 522 36.32 -15.45 -43.84
N LYS A 523 36.51 -16.51 -44.63
CA LYS A 523 36.37 -17.92 -44.19
C LYS A 523 37.47 -18.32 -43.19
N TRP A 524 37.28 -19.43 -42.47
CA TRP A 524 38.25 -19.98 -41.52
C TRP A 524 39.58 -20.37 -42.17
N GLN A 525 39.52 -21.15 -43.25
CA GLN A 525 40.69 -21.55 -44.02
C GLN A 525 40.94 -20.51 -45.10
N ILE A 526 41.97 -19.70 -44.91
CA ILE A 526 42.72 -19.18 -46.04
C ILE A 526 43.58 -20.37 -46.46
N PRO A 527 43.41 -20.98 -47.65
CA PRO A 527 44.39 -21.95 -48.13
C PRO A 527 45.75 -21.28 -47.96
N GLU A 528 46.70 -21.97 -47.31
CA GLU A 528 48.06 -21.44 -47.15
C GLU A 528 48.44 -20.80 -48.47
N LEU A 529 48.72 -19.49 -48.44
CA LEU A 529 49.28 -18.82 -49.59
C LEU A 529 50.52 -19.65 -49.92
N THR A 530 50.47 -20.44 -51.00
CA THR A 530 51.64 -21.08 -51.56
C THR A 530 52.68 -19.97 -51.61
N PRO A 531 53.78 -20.08 -50.82
CA PRO A 531 54.74 -18.99 -50.72
C PRO A 531 55.11 -18.62 -52.16
N PRO A 532 55.11 -17.32 -52.49
CA PRO A 532 55.38 -16.91 -53.86
C PRO A 532 56.70 -17.56 -54.28
N SER A 533 56.74 -18.11 -55.49
CA SER A 533 57.77 -19.06 -55.97
C SER A 533 59.22 -18.63 -55.70
N TRP A 534 59.48 -17.33 -55.56
CA TRP A 534 60.78 -16.77 -55.21
C TRP A 534 61.24 -17.02 -53.76
N ARG A 535 60.37 -17.47 -52.84
CA ARG A 535 60.75 -17.90 -51.47
C ARG A 535 61.10 -19.39 -51.36
N VAL A 536 60.88 -20.17 -52.42
CA VAL A 536 61.39 -21.54 -52.48
C VAL A 536 62.84 -21.45 -52.96
N ILE A 537 63.78 -21.35 -52.01
CA ILE A 537 65.19 -21.62 -52.31
C ILE A 537 65.25 -23.12 -52.63
N THR A 538 65.12 -23.47 -53.91
CA THR A 538 65.52 -24.80 -54.39
C THR A 538 66.96 -25.00 -53.95
N ALA A 539 67.20 -25.99 -53.09
CA ALA A 539 68.55 -26.38 -52.73
C ALA A 539 69.38 -26.56 -54.01
N PRO A 540 70.61 -26.03 -54.08
CA PRO A 540 71.44 -26.20 -55.26
C PRO A 540 71.63 -27.70 -55.52
N ASN A 541 71.31 -28.13 -56.73
CA ASN A 541 71.62 -29.47 -57.24
C ASN A 541 73.11 -29.73 -56.99
N LYS A 542 73.41 -30.65 -56.08
CA LYS A 542 74.71 -31.31 -56.02
C LYS A 542 74.76 -32.36 -57.14
N GLU A 543 75.02 -31.92 -58.36
CA GLU A 543 75.74 -32.73 -59.34
C GLU A 543 77.20 -32.26 -59.24
N ALA A 544 78.00 -32.87 -58.37
CA ALA A 544 78.82 -34.04 -58.70
C ALA A 544 79.88 -33.72 -59.77
N ASP A 545 80.71 -32.71 -59.48
CA ASP A 545 82.13 -32.78 -59.85
C ASP A 545 82.75 -33.90 -59.02
N ASP A 546 82.99 -35.05 -59.64
CA ASP A 546 84.06 -35.92 -59.18
C ASP A 546 84.71 -36.70 -60.33
N ILE A 547 86.04 -36.58 -60.34
CA ILE A 547 87.04 -37.51 -60.88
C ILE A 547 87.42 -37.38 -62.37
N SER A 548 88.38 -36.48 -62.57
CA SER A 548 89.57 -36.73 -63.38
C SER A 548 90.32 -38.00 -62.94
N LYS A 549 90.46 -38.98 -63.84
CA LYS A 549 91.56 -39.96 -63.89
C LYS A 549 91.68 -40.56 -65.30
N ARG A 550 92.36 -39.85 -66.21
CA ARG A 550 93.48 -40.32 -67.04
C ARG A 550 93.86 -39.30 -68.10
#